data_AF-R7UW44-F1
#
_entry.id   AF-R7UW44-F1
#
_cell.length_a   1.000
_cell.length_b   1.000
_cell.length_c   1.000
_cell.angle_alpha   90.00
_cell.angle_beta   90.00
_cell.angle_gamma   90.00
#
_symmetry.space_group_name_H-M   'P 1'
#
loop_
_entity.id
_entity.type
_entity.pdbx_description
1 polymer ?
#
loop_
_entity_poly.entity_id
_entity_poly.type
_entity_poly.pdbx_seq_one_letter_code
_entity_poly.pdbx_strand_id
1 'polypeptide(L)'
;VDYCAQMKDPMMMEPPVWFQSLCVCELLLQLPFFFPAAWAFLTENNLWIRVPSIVYAAHVATTLVPILSYVYLNDFSKGKYPGPSTQSERLALMAIYSPYLIIPILMLLRFVFGGEH
;
A
#
# COMPACT_ATOMS: atom_id res chain seq x y z
N VAL A 1 -8.07 -11.09 -21.26
CA VAL A 1 -8.39 -11.91 -20.07
C VAL A 1 -8.21 -11.00 -18.87
N ASP A 2 -9.25 -10.84 -18.07
CA ASP A 2 -9.39 -9.82 -17.04
C ASP A 2 -8.32 -9.98 -15.94
N TYR A 3 -7.52 -8.94 -15.66
CA TYR A 3 -6.40 -8.97 -14.68
C TYR A 3 -6.90 -9.45 -13.32
N CYS A 4 -8.06 -8.95 -12.91
CA CYS A 4 -8.69 -9.28 -11.64
C CYS A 4 -9.12 -10.75 -11.54
N ALA A 5 -9.49 -11.38 -12.67
CA ALA A 5 -9.87 -12.79 -12.71
C ALA A 5 -8.65 -13.73 -12.67
N GLN A 6 -7.51 -13.32 -13.26
CA GLN A 6 -6.27 -14.10 -13.20
C GLN A 6 -5.61 -14.02 -11.82
N MET A 7 -5.62 -12.84 -11.19
CA MET A 7 -4.99 -12.61 -9.89
C MET A 7 -5.89 -12.98 -8.71
N LYS A 8 -7.17 -13.32 -8.97
CA LYS A 8 -8.18 -13.60 -7.93
C LYS A 8 -8.18 -12.48 -6.88
N ASP A 9 -8.27 -11.23 -7.32
CA ASP A 9 -8.30 -10.08 -6.42
C ASP A 9 -9.74 -9.59 -6.21
N PRO A 10 -10.45 -10.10 -5.18
CA PRO A 10 -11.83 -9.73 -4.91
C PRO A 10 -11.94 -8.31 -4.39
N MET A 11 -10.87 -7.71 -3.86
CA MET A 11 -10.91 -6.33 -3.35
C MET A 11 -11.06 -5.32 -4.48
N MET A 12 -10.55 -5.63 -5.67
CA MET A 12 -10.74 -4.79 -6.85
C MET A 12 -12.06 -5.07 -7.57
N MET A 13 -12.61 -6.28 -7.45
CA MET A 13 -13.87 -6.68 -8.10
C MET A 13 -15.12 -6.29 -7.29
N GLU A 14 -15.03 -6.39 -5.97
CA GLU A 14 -16.11 -6.05 -5.03
C GLU A 14 -15.48 -5.35 -3.80
N PRO A 15 -15.04 -4.09 -3.96
CA PRO A 15 -14.30 -3.40 -2.92
C PRO A 15 -15.19 -3.20 -1.68
N PRO A 16 -14.81 -3.75 -0.52
CA PRO A 16 -15.54 -3.50 0.72
C PRO A 16 -15.43 -2.02 1.11
N VAL A 17 -16.43 -1.49 1.82
CA VAL A 17 -16.51 -0.05 2.16
C VAL A 17 -15.26 0.48 2.88
N TRP A 18 -14.65 -0.32 3.75
CA TRP A 18 -13.41 0.05 4.41
C TRP A 18 -12.26 0.23 3.41
N PHE A 19 -12.17 -0.62 2.38
CA PHE A 19 -11.13 -0.51 1.36
C PHE A 19 -11.37 0.71 0.47
N GLN A 20 -12.64 0.97 0.09
CA GLN A 20 -13.01 2.20 -0.62
C GLN A 20 -12.61 3.45 0.15
N SER A 21 -12.79 3.46 1.48
CA SER A 21 -12.37 4.59 2.31
C SER A 21 -10.85 4.81 2.27
N LEU A 22 -10.06 3.72 2.22
CA LEU A 22 -8.61 3.82 2.05
C LEU A 22 -8.22 4.32 0.66
N CYS A 23 -8.92 3.89 -0.40
CA CYS A 23 -8.69 4.42 -1.76
C CYS A 23 -9.01 5.92 -1.86
N VAL A 24 -10.02 6.41 -1.13
CA VAL A 24 -10.31 7.85 -1.05
C VAL A 24 -9.18 8.58 -0.31
N CYS A 25 -8.70 8.03 0.80
CA CYS A 25 -7.53 8.58 1.50
C CYS A 25 -6.29 8.57 0.60
N GLU A 26 -6.08 7.52 -0.18
CA GLU A 26 -5.00 7.44 -1.16
C GLU A 26 -5.13 8.56 -2.19
N LEU A 27 -6.29 8.71 -2.82
CA LEU A 27 -6.55 9.73 -3.84
C LEU A 27 -6.36 11.16 -3.33
N LEU A 28 -6.76 11.43 -2.08
CA LEU A 28 -6.74 12.78 -1.49
C LEU A 28 -5.42 13.13 -0.78
N LEU A 29 -4.76 12.15 -0.16
CA LEU A 29 -3.61 12.38 0.71
C LEU A 29 -2.32 11.80 0.14
N GLN A 30 -2.36 10.59 -0.41
CA GLN A 30 -1.16 9.89 -0.88
C GLN A 30 -0.77 10.34 -2.28
N LEU A 31 -1.70 10.29 -3.24
CA LEU A 31 -1.48 10.58 -4.65
C LEU A 31 -0.94 11.99 -4.92
N PRO A 32 -1.47 13.07 -4.30
CA PRO A 32 -0.93 14.41 -4.50
C PRO A 32 0.49 14.57 -3.96
N PHE A 33 0.83 13.85 -2.89
CA PHE A 33 2.14 13.91 -2.24
C PHE A 33 3.16 12.93 -2.84
N PHE A 34 2.71 11.95 -3.64
CA PHE A 34 3.57 10.96 -4.29
C PHE A 34 4.67 11.62 -5.15
N PHE A 35 4.33 12.61 -5.99
CA PHE A 35 5.31 13.25 -6.86
C PHE A 35 6.36 14.06 -6.07
N PRO A 36 5.98 14.92 -5.10
CA PRO A 36 6.94 15.56 -4.20
C PRO A 36 7.81 14.56 -3.43
N ALA A 37 7.23 13.48 -2.89
CA ALA A 37 7.94 12.46 -2.14
C ALA A 37 8.97 11.72 -3.02
N ALA A 38 8.58 11.35 -4.24
CA ALA A 38 9.46 10.69 -5.19
C ALA A 38 10.63 11.59 -5.61
N TRP A 39 10.34 12.86 -5.89
CA TRP A 39 11.37 13.86 -6.18
C TRP A 39 12.35 14.01 -4.99
N ALA A 40 11.82 14.17 -3.77
CA ALA A 40 12.62 14.28 -2.55
C ALA A 40 13.48 13.05 -2.25
N PHE A 41 13.00 11.86 -2.61
CA PHE A 41 13.77 10.62 -2.44
C PHE A 41 14.97 10.55 -3.40
N LEU A 42 14.85 11.16 -4.58
CA LEU A 42 15.89 11.18 -5.62
C LEU A 42 16.89 12.34 -5.46
N THR A 43 16.48 13.48 -4.91
CA THR A 43 17.35 14.65 -4.68
C THR A 43 17.92 14.70 -3.25
N GLU A 44 19.03 15.41 -3.06
CA GLU A 44 19.66 15.58 -1.74
C GLU A 44 18.83 16.42 -0.74
N ASN A 45 19.11 16.21 0.55
CA ASN A 45 18.35 16.57 1.75
C ASN A 45 17.84 18.03 1.82
N ASN A 46 16.63 18.27 1.33
CA ASN A 46 15.86 19.45 1.74
C ASN A 46 15.16 19.17 3.08
N LEU A 47 15.58 19.84 4.16
CA LEU A 47 15.00 19.65 5.50
C LEU A 47 13.48 19.84 5.55
N TRP A 48 12.94 20.70 4.68
CA TRP A 48 11.51 21.03 4.66
C TRP A 48 10.62 19.86 4.19
N ILE A 49 11.13 18.96 3.34
CA ILE A 49 10.36 17.82 2.81
C ILE A 49 10.50 16.56 3.67
N ARG A 50 11.45 16.54 4.63
CA ARG A 50 11.71 15.41 5.52
C ARG A 50 10.49 15.03 6.35
N VAL A 51 9.93 15.97 7.13
CA VAL A 51 8.78 15.70 8.01
C VAL A 51 7.52 15.31 7.21
N PRO A 52 7.13 16.03 6.13
CA PRO A 52 6.02 15.60 5.28
C PRO A 52 6.22 14.19 4.70
N SER A 53 7.44 13.83 4.30
CA SER A 53 7.76 12.50 3.76
C SER A 53 7.65 11.39 4.80
N ILE A 54 8.03 11.65 6.05
CA ILE A 54 7.84 10.72 7.17
C ILE A 54 6.34 10.48 7.42
N VAL A 55 5.54 11.55 7.47
CA VAL A 55 4.09 11.45 7.69
C VAL A 55 3.42 10.66 6.57
N TYR A 56 3.76 10.97 5.32
CA TYR A 56 3.27 10.24 4.15
C TYR A 56 3.65 8.75 4.22
N ALA A 57 4.94 8.45 4.44
CA ALA A 57 5.43 7.07 4.47
C ALA A 57 4.75 6.23 5.56
N ALA A 58 4.61 6.80 6.77
CA ALA A 58 3.92 6.16 7.88
C ALA A 58 2.43 5.94 7.58
N HIS A 59 1.77 6.91 6.96
CA HIS A 59 0.37 6.78 6.56
C HIS A 59 0.18 5.67 5.53
N VAL A 60 0.96 5.65 4.45
CA VAL A 60 0.89 4.58 3.41
C VAL A 60 1.14 3.21 4.04
N ALA A 61 2.18 3.08 4.87
CA ALA A 61 2.46 1.82 5.56
C ALA A 61 1.26 1.36 6.41
N THR A 62 0.62 2.28 7.12
CA THR A 62 -0.55 2.00 7.96
C THR A 62 -1.77 1.57 7.13
N THR A 63 -2.01 2.18 5.97
CA THR A 63 -3.14 1.78 5.09
C THR A 63 -2.94 0.39 4.47
N LEU A 64 -1.70 -0.07 4.33
CA LEU A 64 -1.39 -1.41 3.81
C LEU A 64 -1.58 -2.53 4.84
N VAL A 65 -1.51 -2.25 6.14
CA VAL A 65 -1.76 -3.23 7.21
C VAL A 65 -3.15 -3.89 7.12
N PRO A 66 -4.27 -3.14 7.04
CA PRO A 66 -5.59 -3.76 6.90
C PRO A 66 -5.77 -4.48 5.57
N ILE A 67 -5.13 -4.01 4.48
CA ILE A 67 -5.17 -4.69 3.16
C ILE A 67 -4.51 -6.07 3.27
N LEU A 68 -3.27 -6.14 3.76
CA LEU A 68 -2.54 -7.40 3.90
C LEU A 68 -3.22 -8.33 4.91
N SER A 69 -3.74 -7.79 6.01
CA SER A 69 -4.47 -8.56 7.01
C SER A 69 -5.77 -9.13 6.44
N TYR A 70 -6.48 -8.38 5.61
CA TYR A 70 -7.68 -8.85 4.92
C TYR A 70 -7.35 -9.96 3.92
N VAL A 71 -6.31 -9.80 3.09
CA VAL A 71 -5.86 -10.86 2.18
C VAL A 71 -5.46 -12.13 2.93
N TYR A 72 -4.82 -11.99 4.09
CA TYR A 72 -4.34 -13.14 4.85
C TYR A 72 -5.43 -13.85 5.68
N LEU A 73 -6.37 -13.11 6.28
CA LEU A 73 -7.32 -13.65 7.26
C LEU A 73 -8.73 -13.83 6.70
N ASN A 74 -9.15 -13.07 5.68
CA ASN A 74 -10.52 -13.10 5.22
C ASN A 74 -10.89 -14.46 4.60
N ASP A 75 -12.12 -14.90 4.83
CA ASP A 75 -12.68 -16.09 4.20
C ASP A 75 -13.27 -15.73 2.83
N PHE A 76 -12.53 -16.09 1.77
CA PHE A 76 -12.95 -15.82 0.39
C PHE A 76 -13.88 -16.90 -0.19
N SER A 77 -14.19 -17.97 0.55
CA SER A 77 -15.05 -19.05 0.07
C SER A 77 -16.52 -18.63 -0.12
N LYS A 78 -16.94 -17.57 0.57
CA LYS A 78 -18.32 -17.05 0.58
C LYS A 78 -18.52 -15.83 -0.30
N GLY A 79 -17.47 -15.36 -0.98
CA GLY A 79 -17.52 -14.19 -1.84
C GLY A 79 -18.28 -14.45 -3.15
N LYS A 80 -18.88 -13.40 -3.71
CA LYS A 80 -19.51 -13.45 -5.04
C LYS A 80 -18.49 -13.76 -6.15
N TYR A 81 -17.24 -13.35 -5.95
CA TYR A 81 -16.12 -13.59 -6.85
C TYR A 81 -15.07 -14.51 -6.21
N PRO A 82 -14.40 -15.37 -7.01
CA PRO A 82 -13.37 -16.25 -6.50
C PRO A 82 -12.16 -15.43 -6.00
N GLY A 83 -11.91 -15.47 -4.69
CA GLY A 83 -10.69 -14.93 -4.09
C GLY A 83 -9.59 -15.98 -3.88
N PRO A 84 -8.46 -15.60 -3.25
CA PRO A 84 -7.36 -16.51 -3.01
C PRO A 84 -7.76 -17.61 -2.00
N SER A 85 -7.84 -18.83 -2.52
CA SER A 85 -8.36 -20.01 -1.83
C SER A 85 -7.27 -20.83 -1.16
N THR A 86 -6.06 -20.84 -1.75
CA THR A 86 -4.90 -21.54 -1.20
C THR A 86 -3.92 -20.58 -0.51
N GLN A 87 -3.07 -21.10 0.37
CA GLN A 87 -2.03 -20.28 1.00
C GLN A 87 -1.05 -19.69 -0.03
N SER A 88 -0.72 -20.45 -1.07
CA SER A 88 0.15 -19.95 -2.15
C SER A 88 -0.48 -18.79 -2.91
N GLU A 89 -1.79 -18.83 -3.17
CA GLU A 89 -2.53 -17.72 -3.80
C GLU A 89 -2.57 -16.48 -2.90
N ARG A 90 -2.77 -16.66 -1.59
CA ARG A 90 -2.74 -15.56 -0.62
C ARG A 90 -1.36 -14.91 -0.57
N LEU A 91 -0.30 -15.71 -0.48
CA LEU A 91 1.07 -15.21 -0.48
C LEU A 91 1.44 -14.51 -1.79
N ALA A 92 0.99 -15.03 -2.93
CA ALA A 92 1.20 -14.39 -4.23
C ALA A 92 0.49 -13.02 -4.30
N LEU A 93 -0.76 -12.93 -3.84
CA LEU A 93 -1.49 -11.67 -3.80
C LEU A 93 -0.85 -10.67 -2.82
N MET A 94 -0.44 -11.13 -1.63
CA MET A 94 0.31 -10.30 -0.69
C MET A 94 1.64 -9.81 -1.26
N ALA A 95 2.34 -10.65 -2.05
CA ALA A 95 3.58 -10.26 -2.70
C ALA A 95 3.35 -9.12 -3.73
N ILE A 96 2.20 -9.07 -4.39
CA ILE A 96 1.82 -7.96 -5.29
C ILE A 96 1.60 -6.66 -4.51
N TYR A 97 1.00 -6.72 -3.32
CA TYR A 97 0.80 -5.56 -2.46
C TYR A 97 2.07 -5.15 -1.69
N SER A 98 3.03 -6.06 -1.50
CA SER A 98 4.22 -5.83 -0.67
C SER A 98 5.13 -4.68 -1.09
N PRO A 99 5.33 -4.33 -2.39
CA PRO A 99 6.17 -3.19 -2.78
C PRO A 99 5.61 -1.87 -2.25
N TYR A 100 4.28 -1.74 -2.19
CA TYR A 100 3.58 -0.58 -1.63
C TYR A 100 3.74 -0.45 -0.11
N LEU A 101 4.27 -1.48 0.58
CA LEU A 101 4.65 -1.41 1.99
C LEU A 101 6.17 -1.23 2.16
N ILE A 102 6.97 -1.99 1.40
CA ILE A 102 8.43 -1.99 1.51
C ILE A 102 8.99 -0.61 1.13
N ILE A 103 8.54 -0.01 0.02
CA ILE A 103 9.06 1.27 -0.45
C ILE A 103 8.79 2.39 0.58
N PRO A 104 7.57 2.57 1.11
CA PRO A 104 7.32 3.53 2.18
C PRO A 104 8.13 3.25 3.45
N ILE A 105 8.30 2.00 3.87
CA ILE A 105 9.15 1.70 5.04
C ILE A 105 10.60 2.10 4.80
N LEU A 106 11.17 1.80 3.63
CA LEU A 106 12.54 2.22 3.29
C LEU A 106 12.65 3.76 3.26
N MET A 107 11.65 4.43 2.71
CA MET A 107 11.59 5.89 2.71
C MET A 107 11.49 6.47 4.12
N LEU A 108 10.67 5.86 4.98
CA LEU A 108 10.52 6.22 6.39
C LEU A 108 11.85 6.09 7.12
N LEU A 109 12.52 4.94 7.00
CA LEU A 109 13.82 4.70 7.62
C LEU A 109 14.87 5.70 7.13
N ARG A 110 14.91 5.99 5.82
CA ARG A 110 15.82 6.98 5.24
C ARG A 110 15.60 8.37 5.82
N PHE A 111 14.36 8.85 5.89
CA PHE A 111 14.10 10.21 6.40
C PHE A 111 14.17 10.31 7.92
N VAL A 112 13.85 9.25 8.67
CA VAL A 112 13.98 9.24 10.14
C VAL A 112 15.45 9.26 10.52
N PHE A 113 16.27 8.36 9.97
CA PHE A 113 17.67 8.17 10.39
C PHE A 113 18.70 8.93 9.53
N GLY A 114 18.39 9.27 8.28
CA GLY A 114 19.33 9.89 7.34
C GLY A 114 19.45 11.41 7.41
N GLY A 115 19.02 12.03 8.49
CA GLY A 115 19.13 13.49 8.68
C GLY A 115 20.12 13.91 9.75
N GLU A 116 21.15 13.08 10.00
CA GLU A 116 22.26 13.36 10.95
C GLU A 116 23.61 13.62 10.26
N HIS A 117 23.63 13.92 8.96
CA HIS A 117 24.85 14.28 8.22
C HIS A 117 24.69 15.59 7.47
#